data_AF-A0A1M7SHA4-F1
#
_entry.id   AF-A0A1M7SHA4-F1
#
_cell.length_a   1.000
_cell.length_b   1.000
_cell.length_c   1.000
_cell.angle_alpha   90.00
_cell.angle_beta   90.00
_cell.angle_gamma   90.00
#
_symmetry.space_group_name_H-M   'P 1'
#
loop_
_entity.id
_entity.type
_entity.pdbx_description
1 polymer ?
#
loop_
_entity_poly.entity_id
_entity_poly.type
_entity_poly.pdbx_seq_one_letter_code
_entity_poly.pdbx_strand_id
1 'polypeptide(L)' 'MCFRPPTAGKPVKCPECGAVNPATAKTCLKCKANLTQKESNESTKE' A
#
# COMPACT_ATOMS: atom_id res chain seq x y z
N MET A 1 5.69 -26.62 10.88
CA MET A 1 6.43 -25.42 10.42
C MET A 1 5.42 -24.53 9.68
N CYS A 2 5.13 -23.33 10.18
CA CYS A 2 4.11 -22.44 9.62
C CYS A 2 4.77 -21.30 8.83
N PHE A 3 4.89 -21.45 7.51
CA PHE A 3 5.43 -20.42 6.62
C PHE A 3 4.36 -19.34 6.37
N ARG A 4 4.34 -18.28 7.19
CA ARG A 4 3.43 -17.13 7.03
C ARG A 4 4.23 -15.94 6.50
N PRO A 5 4.46 -15.82 5.18
CA PRO A 5 5.04 -14.59 4.64
C PRO A 5 4.09 -13.42 4.95
N PRO A 6 4.51 -12.40 5.70
CA PRO A 6 3.66 -11.27 6.08
C PRO A 6 3.67 -10.18 5.01
N THR A 7 3.95 -10.53 3.75
CA THR A 7 4.16 -9.57 2.66
C THR A 7 2.85 -9.09 2.03
N ALA A 8 1.79 -8.98 2.82
CA ALA A 8 0.62 -8.21 2.44
C ALA A 8 0.78 -6.81 3.04
N GLY A 9 1.42 -5.90 2.30
CA GLY A 9 1.60 -4.52 2.71
C GLY A 9 0.30 -3.89 3.19
N LYS A 10 0.37 -3.13 4.28
CA LYS A 10 -0.79 -2.52 4.96
C LYS A 10 -1.57 -1.64 3.97
N PRO A 11 -2.87 -1.88 3.74
CA PRO A 11 -3.65 -1.12 2.77
C PRO A 11 -3.72 0.37 3.14
N VAL A 12 -3.66 1.23 2.12
CA VAL A 12 -3.66 2.69 2.26
C VAL A 12 -5.02 3.27 1.87
N LYS A 13 -5.55 4.19 2.68
CA LYS A 13 -6.77 4.92 2.34
C LYS A 13 -6.42 6.13 1.49
N CYS A 14 -7.13 6.32 0.39
CA CYS A 14 -6.98 7.48 -0.47
C CYS A 14 -7.55 8.72 0.23
N PRO A 15 -6.78 9.81 0.37
CA PRO A 15 -7.28 11.05 0.98
C PRO A 15 -8.30 11.78 0.09
N GLU A 16 -8.25 11.56 -1.24
CA GLU A 16 -9.12 12.26 -2.19
C GLU A 16 -10.55 11.71 -2.22
N CYS A 17 -10.73 10.41 -2.06
CA CYS A 17 -12.05 9.76 -2.18
C CYS A 17 -12.40 8.79 -1.04
N GLY A 18 -11.49 8.56 -0.09
CA GLY A 18 -11.67 7.62 1.01
C GLY A 18 -11.54 6.14 0.64
N ALA A 19 -11.29 5.80 -0.62
CA ALA A 19 -11.18 4.40 -1.06
C ALA A 19 -9.93 3.71 -0.48
N VAL A 20 -10.08 2.44 -0.10
CA VAL A 20 -8.98 1.59 0.35
C VAL A 20 -8.25 1.04 -0.88
N ASN A 21 -6.95 1.34 -0.99
CA ASN A 21 -6.07 0.86 -2.06
C ASN A 21 -4.95 0.01 -1.46
N PRO A 22 -4.38 -0.95 -2.21
CA PRO A 22 -3.25 -1.73 -1.72
C PRO A 22 -2.01 -0.84 -1.54
N ALA A 23 -1.12 -1.22 -0.62
CA ALA A 23 0.09 -0.45 -0.30
C ALA A 23 1.03 -0.23 -1.50
N THR A 24 0.94 -1.10 -2.51
CA THR A 24 1.73 -1.07 -3.75
C THR A 24 1.04 -0.30 -4.88
N ALA A 25 -0.17 0.21 -4.67
CA ALA A 25 -0.85 1.00 -5.69
C ALA A 25 -0.30 2.43 -5.73
N LYS A 26 0.29 2.79 -6.87
CA LYS A 26 0.76 4.15 -7.17
C LYS A 26 -0.38 5.13 -7.47
N THR A 27 -1.57 4.61 -7.72
CA THR A 27 -2.76 5.37 -8.09
C THR A 27 -4.01 4.76 -7.49
N CYS A 28 -4.96 5.60 -7.11
CA CYS A 28 -6.23 5.14 -6.57
C CYS A 28 -7.08 4.46 -7.65
N LEU A 29 -7.59 3.27 -7.35
CA LEU A 29 -8.42 2.49 -8.28
C LEU A 29 -9.79 3.15 -8.55
N LYS A 30 -10.28 3.96 -7.61
CA LYS A 30 -11.58 4.65 -7.71
C LYS A 30 -11.47 5.99 -8.43
N CYS A 31 -10.68 6.92 -7.90
CA CYS A 31 -10.58 8.29 -8.43
C CYS A 31 -9.36 8.55 -9.32
N LYS A 32 -8.44 7.59 -9.50
CA LYS A 32 -7.15 7.76 -10.21
C LYS A 32 -6.21 8.81 -9.60
N ALA A 33 -6.46 9.24 -8.36
CA ALA A 33 -5.54 10.11 -7.63
C ALA A 33 -4.16 9.46 -7.45
N ASN A 34 -3.11 10.28 -7.46
CA ASN A 34 -1.73 9.82 -7.32
C ASN A 34 -1.42 9.48 -5.85
N LEU A 35 -1.03 8.22 -5.58
CA LEU A 35 -0.68 7.69 -4.26
C LEU A 35 0.83 7.37 -4.15
N THR A 36 1.64 7.83 -5.11
CA THR A 36 3.05 7.45 -5.32
C THR A 36 4.00 7.81 -4.17
N GLN A 37 3.52 8.51 -3.13
CA GLN A 37 4.34 8.99 -2.01
C GLN A 37 4.58 7.92 -0.92
N LYS A 38 4.10 6.69 -1.09
CA LYS A 38 4.21 5.61 -0.08
C LYS A 38 4.88 4.32 -0.56
N GLU A 39 5.74 4.38 -1.58
CA GLU A 39 6.56 3.24 -1.99
C GLU A 39 8.02 3.49 -1.60
N SER A 40 8.41 3.03 -0.41
CA SER A 40 9.79 2.69 0.04
C SER A 40 10.04 3.00 1.53
N ASN A 41 9.36 2.32 2.46
CA ASN A 41 10.02 2.01 3.73
C ASN A 41 9.37 0.79 4.40
N GLU A 42 9.69 -0.42 3.91
CA GLU A 42 9.73 -1.63 4.75
C GLU A 42 10.61 -2.69 4.07
N SER A 43 11.86 -2.32 3.79
CA SER A 43 12.94 -3.29 3.57
C SER A 43 14.21 -2.78 4.25
N THR A 44 14.12 -2.55 5.55
CA THR A 44 15.29 -2.55 6.42
C THR A 44 14.87 -3.33 7.66
N LYS A 45 15.11 -4.64 7.61
CA LYS A 45 15.23 -5.44 8.82
C LYS A 45 16.67 -5.93 8.84
N GLU A 46 17.38 -5.41 9.84
CA GLU A 46 18.74 -5.71 10.28
C GLU A 46 18.96 -7.20 10.57
#